data_AF-A0A9E7CU34-F1
#
_entry.id   AF-A0A9E7CU34-F1
#
_cell.length_a   1.000
_cell.length_b   1.000
_cell.length_c   1.000
_cell.angle_alpha   90.00
_cell.angle_beta   90.00
_cell.angle_gamma   90.00
#
_symmetry.space_group_name_H-M   'P 1'
#
loop_
_entity.id
_entity.type
_entity.pdbx_description
1 polymer ?
#
loop_
_entity_poly.entity_id
_entity_poly.type
_entity_poly.pdbx_seq_one_letter_code
_entity_poly.pdbx_strand_id
1 'polypeptide(L)'
;MSTVIVLGTFHTEVEACTSQELLRIVKQISPEIVFCEAPPEIFPDMIAAEKNFNTPEIKVIRELLKESNIKIIPVDVYGIAVDDKRMDEIFDWFGEKMENYENAVNIQIHETYEKGYYFLNSKANDKINFDKKLMEREMVLRENNKELSLDYIKWVKWNNYRENQWIELIHEYFYENKFNSAVLMVGSAHRVGLLHKIMELEFKDKSHLTWNFNYLSN
;
A
#
# COMPACT_ATOMS: atom_id res chain seq x y z
N MET A 1 -22.37 10.21 -0.62
CA MET A 1 -21.74 9.21 0.26
C MET A 1 -20.26 9.36 0.07
N SER A 2 -19.51 9.58 1.14
CA SER A 2 -18.08 9.88 1.05
C SER A 2 -17.31 8.60 0.74
N THR A 3 -16.33 8.67 -0.16
CA THR A 3 -15.60 7.49 -0.63
C THR A 3 -14.09 7.69 -0.51
N VAL A 4 -13.40 6.67 -0.01
CA VAL A 4 -11.94 6.53 -0.10
C VAL A 4 -11.64 5.47 -1.15
N ILE A 5 -10.95 5.85 -2.22
CA ILE A 5 -10.45 4.92 -3.23
C ILE A 5 -9.06 4.45 -2.81
N VAL A 6 -8.89 3.14 -2.64
CA VAL A 6 -7.59 2.57 -2.28
C VAL A 6 -6.84 2.22 -3.55
N LEU A 7 -5.72 2.90 -3.79
CA LEU A 7 -4.82 2.64 -4.89
C LEU A 7 -3.55 1.94 -4.39
N GLY A 8 -3.40 0.69 -4.82
CA GLY A 8 -2.17 -0.09 -4.71
C GLY A 8 -1.12 0.44 -5.67
N THR A 9 0.05 0.74 -5.14
CA THR A 9 1.20 1.28 -5.86
C THR A 9 2.39 0.32 -5.82
N PHE A 10 3.45 0.70 -6.53
CA PHE A 10 4.73 0.00 -6.58
C PHE A 10 5.84 1.05 -6.54
N HIS A 11 6.84 0.84 -5.69
CA HIS A 11 7.82 1.87 -5.33
C HIS A 11 8.85 2.20 -6.42
N THR A 12 8.81 1.50 -7.56
CA THR A 12 9.74 1.68 -8.67
C THR A 12 8.99 1.94 -9.96
N GLU A 13 9.52 2.83 -10.80
CA GLU A 13 9.00 2.99 -12.15
C GLU A 13 9.44 1.83 -13.04
N VAL A 14 8.48 1.14 -13.64
CA VAL A 14 8.71 0.01 -14.54
C VAL A 14 7.59 -0.06 -15.55
N GLU A 15 7.90 0.16 -16.84
CA GLU A 15 6.95 0.09 -17.96
C GLU A 15 5.58 0.74 -17.68
N ALA A 16 4.54 -0.06 -17.45
CA ALA A 16 3.17 0.40 -17.21
C ALA A 16 2.97 1.04 -15.81
N CYS A 17 3.91 0.87 -14.89
CA CYS A 17 3.97 1.55 -13.60
C CYS A 17 4.88 2.78 -13.68
N THR A 18 4.33 3.92 -14.10
CA THR A 18 5.05 5.22 -14.08
C THR A 18 4.37 6.24 -13.18
N SER A 19 5.12 7.22 -12.68
CA SER A 19 4.51 8.36 -11.97
C SER A 19 3.53 9.14 -12.85
N GLN A 20 3.77 9.22 -14.17
CA GLN A 20 2.85 9.87 -15.10
C GLN A 20 1.51 9.12 -15.17
N GLU A 21 1.55 7.80 -15.24
CA GLU A 21 0.33 6.97 -15.27
C GLU A 21 -0.41 7.03 -13.93
N LEU A 22 0.31 6.98 -12.80
CA LEU A 22 -0.30 7.15 -11.48
C LEU A 22 -0.94 8.53 -11.33
N LEU A 23 -0.26 9.59 -11.77
CA LEU A 23 -0.82 10.95 -11.78
C LEU A 23 -2.08 11.02 -12.64
N ARG A 24 -2.07 10.39 -13.82
CA ARG A 24 -3.24 10.33 -14.72
C ARG A 24 -4.42 9.67 -14.03
N ILE A 25 -4.20 8.54 -13.35
CA ILE A 25 -5.23 7.83 -12.59
C ILE A 25 -5.78 8.70 -11.46
N VAL A 26 -4.91 9.31 -10.65
CA VAL A 26 -5.34 10.19 -9.53
C VAL A 26 -6.14 11.39 -10.06
N LYS A 27 -5.71 12.02 -11.16
CA LYS A 27 -6.46 13.12 -11.79
C LYS A 27 -7.80 12.68 -12.36
N GLN A 28 -7.88 11.47 -12.92
CA GLN A 28 -9.13 10.90 -13.42
C GLN A 28 -10.13 10.67 -12.28
N ILE A 29 -9.66 10.28 -11.10
CA ILE A 29 -10.50 10.16 -9.89
C ILE A 29 -11.00 11.53 -9.43
N SER A 30 -10.20 12.57 -9.63
CA SER A 30 -10.46 13.95 -9.16
C SER A 30 -10.80 14.01 -7.66
N PRO A 31 -9.92 13.52 -6.78
CA PRO A 31 -10.18 13.53 -5.35
C PRO A 31 -10.05 14.93 -4.76
N GLU A 32 -10.76 15.18 -3.66
CA GLU A 32 -10.54 16.38 -2.82
C GLU A 32 -9.28 16.20 -1.95
N ILE A 33 -8.95 14.94 -1.64
CA ILE A 33 -7.89 14.57 -0.70
C ILE A 33 -7.08 13.38 -1.23
N VAL A 34 -5.76 13.43 -1.08
CA VAL A 34 -4.89 12.27 -1.23
C VAL A 34 -4.19 12.00 0.09
N PHE A 35 -4.48 10.85 0.67
CA PHE A 35 -3.76 10.28 1.80
C PHE A 35 -2.54 9.51 1.32
N CYS A 36 -1.40 9.70 1.97
CA CYS A 36 -0.15 9.04 1.60
C CYS A 36 0.52 8.31 2.76
N GLU A 37 1.21 7.22 2.41
CA GLU A 37 2.06 6.39 3.28
C GLU A 37 3.35 7.14 3.66
N ALA A 38 3.21 8.23 4.41
CA ALA A 38 4.30 9.04 4.93
C ALA A 38 3.99 9.49 6.37
N PRO A 39 4.94 9.35 7.32
CA PRO A 39 4.75 9.90 8.65
C PRO A 39 4.74 11.43 8.60
N PRO A 40 3.77 12.11 9.25
CA PRO A 40 3.67 13.56 9.23
C PRO A 40 4.97 14.28 9.61
N GLU A 41 5.76 13.69 10.51
CA GLU A 41 7.00 14.27 11.04
C GLU A 41 8.11 14.38 10.00
N ILE A 42 8.19 13.43 9.05
CA ILE A 42 9.23 13.39 8.02
C ILE A 42 8.71 13.70 6.62
N PHE A 43 7.39 13.86 6.48
CA PHE A 43 6.78 14.17 5.19
C PHE A 43 7.40 15.39 4.48
N PRO A 44 7.66 16.55 5.16
CA PRO A 44 8.32 17.68 4.51
C PRO A 44 9.70 17.34 3.93
N ASP A 45 10.50 16.54 4.67
CA ASP A 45 11.83 16.12 4.25
C ASP A 45 11.77 15.13 3.08
N MET A 46 10.81 14.19 3.10
CA MET A 46 10.55 13.27 1.99
C MET A 46 10.21 14.02 0.70
N ILE A 47 9.38 15.06 0.80
CA ILE A 47 9.03 15.90 -0.35
C ILE A 47 10.23 16.69 -0.85
N ALA A 48 11.09 17.21 0.03
CA ALA A 48 12.29 17.95 -0.36
C ALA A 48 13.41 17.07 -0.95
N ALA A 49 13.43 15.76 -0.65
CA ALA A 49 14.51 14.84 -1.00
C ALA A 49 14.52 14.37 -2.48
N GLU A 50 14.45 15.29 -3.44
CA GLU A 50 14.36 15.00 -4.89
C GLU A 50 15.51 14.19 -5.49
N LYS A 51 16.64 14.00 -4.80
CA LYS A 51 17.76 13.19 -5.33
C LYS A 51 17.80 11.78 -4.79
N ASN A 52 17.26 11.59 -3.58
CA ASN A 52 17.45 10.36 -2.80
C ASN A 52 16.13 9.63 -2.53
N PHE A 53 14.99 10.29 -2.76
CA PHE A 53 13.67 9.71 -2.51
C PHE A 53 12.70 10.10 -3.64
N ASN A 54 12.54 9.19 -4.60
CA ASN A 54 11.87 9.43 -5.88
C ASN A 54 11.00 8.26 -6.32
N THR A 55 10.26 7.66 -5.39
CA THR A 55 9.27 6.66 -5.76
C THR A 55 8.16 7.30 -6.62
N PRO A 56 7.42 6.52 -7.44
CA PRO A 56 6.32 7.05 -8.24
C PRO A 56 5.31 7.84 -7.42
N GLU A 57 5.00 7.38 -6.20
CA GLU A 57 4.04 8.01 -5.28
C GLU A 57 4.51 9.41 -4.89
N ILE A 58 5.78 9.57 -4.56
CA ILE A 58 6.34 10.87 -4.13
C ILE A 58 6.44 11.85 -5.28
N LYS A 59 6.78 11.38 -6.49
CA LYS A 59 6.73 12.20 -7.70
C LYS A 59 5.30 12.72 -7.94
N VAL A 60 4.29 11.85 -7.81
CA VAL A 60 2.88 12.24 -7.93
C VAL A 60 2.49 13.26 -6.86
N ILE A 61 2.86 13.02 -5.60
CA ILE A 61 2.56 13.97 -4.51
C ILE A 61 3.17 15.35 -4.79
N ARG A 62 4.43 15.41 -5.25
CA ARG A 62 5.08 16.68 -5.61
C ARG A 62 4.34 17.42 -6.73
N GLU A 63 3.83 16.71 -7.73
CA GLU A 63 3.02 17.33 -8.77
C GLU A 63 1.67 17.83 -8.24
N LEU A 64 0.99 17.03 -7.41
CA LEU A 64 -0.30 17.40 -6.82
C LEU A 64 -0.19 18.58 -5.85
N LEU A 65 0.93 18.72 -5.12
CA LEU A 65 1.18 19.86 -4.23
C LEU A 65 1.27 21.21 -4.98
N LYS A 66 1.52 21.20 -6.30
CA LYS A 66 1.47 22.40 -7.14
C LYS A 66 0.03 22.81 -7.47
N GLU A 67 -0.94 21.93 -7.25
CA GLU A 67 -2.36 22.14 -7.53
C GLU A 67 -3.08 22.58 -6.25
N SER A 68 -3.85 23.67 -6.30
CA SER A 68 -4.44 24.28 -5.10
C SER A 68 -5.73 23.61 -4.61
N ASN A 69 -6.29 22.68 -5.36
CA ASN A 69 -7.61 22.07 -5.12
C ASN A 69 -7.55 20.67 -4.49
N ILE A 70 -6.36 20.05 -4.40
CA ILE A 70 -6.19 18.71 -3.82
C ILE A 70 -5.37 18.84 -2.53
N LYS A 71 -5.94 18.40 -1.41
CA LYS A 71 -5.22 18.37 -0.13
C LYS A 71 -4.40 17.08 -0.03
N ILE A 72 -3.12 17.19 0.31
CA ILE A 72 -2.28 16.02 0.60
C ILE A 72 -2.16 15.86 2.11
N ILE A 73 -2.51 14.68 2.62
CA ILE A 73 -2.54 14.39 4.06
C ILE A 73 -1.66 13.16 4.35
N PRO A 74 -0.51 13.30 5.04
CA PRO A 74 0.27 12.16 5.50
C PRO A 74 -0.48 11.40 6.60
N VAL A 75 -0.52 10.07 6.54
CA VAL A 75 -1.28 9.23 7.51
C VAL A 75 -0.49 8.07 8.08
N ASP A 76 0.82 8.02 7.90
CA ASP A 76 1.61 6.87 8.36
C ASP A 76 2.28 7.09 9.71
N VAL A 77 2.88 6.03 10.26
CA VAL A 77 3.56 6.05 11.56
C VAL A 77 5.06 6.07 11.40
N TYR A 78 5.73 6.95 12.12
CA TYR A 78 7.18 7.01 12.14
C TYR A 78 7.78 5.76 12.79
N GLY A 79 8.72 5.13 12.08
CA GLY A 79 9.49 4.00 12.59
C GLY A 79 9.69 2.90 11.57
N ILE A 80 10.60 1.99 11.91
CA ILE A 80 10.91 0.80 11.12
C ILE A 80 11.02 -0.35 12.12
N ALA A 81 10.27 -1.44 11.91
CA ALA A 81 10.37 -2.62 12.76
C ALA A 81 11.51 -3.56 12.36
N VAL A 82 11.80 -3.62 11.06
CA VAL A 82 12.83 -4.43 10.41
C VAL A 82 13.33 -3.65 9.21
N ASP A 83 14.65 -3.51 9.05
CA ASP A 83 15.23 -2.77 7.93
C ASP A 83 15.02 -3.47 6.58
N ASP A 84 15.05 -2.70 5.49
CA ASP A 84 14.73 -3.19 4.15
C ASP A 84 15.64 -4.34 3.71
N LYS A 85 16.95 -4.24 3.97
CA LYS A 85 17.90 -5.29 3.61
C LYS A 85 17.56 -6.59 4.32
N ARG A 86 17.18 -6.50 5.60
CA ARG A 86 16.74 -7.68 6.36
C ARG A 86 15.44 -8.26 5.83
N MET A 87 14.55 -7.43 5.30
CA MET A 87 13.34 -7.92 4.63
C MET A 87 13.66 -8.63 3.31
N ASP A 88 14.62 -8.12 2.53
CA ASP A 88 15.10 -8.79 1.32
C ASP A 88 15.63 -10.19 1.66
N GLU A 89 16.47 -10.31 2.70
CA GLU A 89 16.98 -11.62 3.17
C GLU A 89 15.85 -12.61 3.55
N ILE A 90 14.76 -12.11 4.12
CA ILE A 90 13.59 -12.95 4.48
C ILE A 90 12.84 -13.40 3.23
N PHE A 91 12.62 -12.51 2.25
CA PHE A 91 11.91 -12.85 1.03
C PHE A 91 12.72 -13.77 0.12
N ASP A 92 14.04 -13.56 0.03
CA ASP A 92 14.96 -14.47 -0.65
C ASP A 92 14.89 -15.87 -0.02
N TRP A 93 14.92 -15.93 1.32
CA TRP A 93 14.75 -17.19 2.04
C TRP A 93 13.44 -17.89 1.67
N PHE A 94 12.32 -17.17 1.57
CA PHE A 94 11.05 -17.74 1.12
C PHE A 94 11.12 -18.29 -0.31
N GLY A 95 11.71 -17.55 -1.25
CA GLY A 95 11.90 -17.98 -2.64
C GLY A 95 12.75 -19.24 -2.75
N GLU A 96 13.87 -19.29 -2.02
CA GLU A 96 14.79 -20.44 -2.00
C GLU A 96 14.13 -21.73 -1.48
N LYS A 97 13.15 -21.61 -0.59
CA LYS A 97 12.51 -22.76 0.08
C LYS A 97 11.18 -23.17 -0.53
N MET A 98 10.52 -22.28 -1.27
CA MET A 98 9.19 -22.53 -1.81
C MET A 98 9.11 -22.11 -3.28
N GLU A 99 9.24 -23.09 -4.17
CA GLU A 99 9.10 -22.88 -5.62
C GLU A 99 7.78 -22.19 -5.99
N ASN A 100 6.68 -22.54 -5.31
CA ASN A 100 5.38 -21.88 -5.55
C ASN A 100 5.38 -20.40 -5.12
N TYR A 101 6.15 -20.04 -4.10
CA TYR A 101 6.29 -18.64 -3.68
C TYR A 101 7.07 -17.85 -4.72
N GLU A 102 8.21 -18.40 -5.16
CA GLU A 102 9.05 -17.84 -6.21
C GLU A 102 8.24 -17.65 -7.51
N ASN A 103 7.47 -18.65 -7.91
CA ASN A 103 6.58 -18.56 -9.07
C ASN A 103 5.52 -17.47 -8.91
N ALA A 104 4.93 -17.32 -7.73
CA ALA A 104 3.96 -16.26 -7.45
C ALA A 104 4.59 -14.86 -7.51
N VAL A 105 5.82 -14.70 -7.02
CA VAL A 105 6.62 -13.47 -7.15
C VAL A 105 6.88 -13.16 -8.63
N ASN A 106 7.32 -14.14 -9.40
CA ASN A 106 7.61 -13.95 -10.83
C ASN A 106 6.36 -13.57 -11.64
N ILE A 107 5.22 -14.21 -11.37
CA ILE A 107 3.93 -13.82 -11.98
C ILE A 107 3.58 -12.39 -11.59
N GLN A 108 3.70 -12.02 -10.31
CA GLN A 108 3.39 -10.67 -9.84
C GLN A 108 4.27 -9.61 -10.52
N ILE A 109 5.57 -9.86 -10.66
CA ILE A 109 6.51 -8.96 -11.33
C ILE A 109 6.14 -8.82 -12.81
N HIS A 110 5.94 -9.93 -13.52
CA HIS A 110 5.60 -9.92 -14.93
C HIS A 110 4.30 -9.18 -15.21
N GLU A 111 3.26 -9.45 -14.43
CA GLU A 111 1.95 -8.81 -14.58
C GLU A 111 1.99 -7.33 -14.19
N THR A 112 2.83 -6.94 -13.22
CA THR A 112 3.08 -5.53 -12.90
C THR A 112 3.77 -4.83 -14.05
N TYR A 113 4.75 -5.46 -14.68
CA TYR A 113 5.44 -4.95 -15.86
C TYR A 113 4.47 -4.71 -17.03
N GLU A 114 3.62 -5.71 -17.35
CA GLU A 114 2.72 -5.63 -18.50
C GLU A 114 1.49 -4.73 -18.28
N LYS A 115 0.88 -4.78 -17.08
CA LYS A 115 -0.44 -4.20 -16.82
C LYS A 115 -0.43 -3.08 -15.78
N GLY A 116 0.70 -2.87 -15.12
CA GLY A 116 0.93 -1.74 -14.22
C GLY A 116 -0.11 -1.63 -13.10
N TYR A 117 -0.58 -0.41 -12.86
CA TYR A 117 -1.55 -0.13 -11.79
C TYR A 117 -2.88 -0.86 -11.95
N TYR A 118 -3.28 -1.25 -13.17
CA TYR A 118 -4.50 -2.03 -13.37
C TYR A 118 -4.37 -3.44 -12.76
N PHE A 119 -3.22 -4.10 -12.95
CA PHE A 119 -2.94 -5.36 -12.29
C PHE A 119 -2.78 -5.18 -10.78
N LEU A 120 -1.99 -4.21 -10.32
CA LEU A 120 -1.75 -3.97 -8.89
C LEU A 120 -3.04 -3.72 -8.10
N ASN A 121 -4.08 -3.20 -8.76
CA ASN A 121 -5.40 -2.91 -8.20
C ASN A 121 -6.47 -3.94 -8.58
N SER A 122 -6.07 -5.10 -9.09
CA SER A 122 -6.95 -6.19 -9.51
C SER A 122 -7.14 -7.24 -8.43
N LYS A 123 -8.25 -7.98 -8.52
CA LYS A 123 -8.48 -9.19 -7.72
C LYS A 123 -7.41 -10.26 -7.92
N ALA A 124 -6.74 -10.29 -9.07
CA ALA A 124 -5.67 -11.25 -9.34
C ALA A 124 -4.43 -10.95 -8.47
N ASN A 125 -4.01 -9.69 -8.40
CA ASN A 125 -2.92 -9.28 -7.52
C ASN A 125 -3.29 -9.44 -6.03
N ASP A 126 -4.54 -9.10 -5.66
CA ASP A 126 -5.03 -9.31 -4.30
C ASP A 126 -4.98 -10.81 -3.92
N LYS A 127 -5.34 -11.71 -4.84
CA LYS A 127 -5.23 -13.16 -4.63
C LYS A 127 -3.76 -13.59 -4.46
N ILE A 128 -2.86 -13.15 -5.33
CA ILE A 128 -1.43 -13.49 -5.25
C ILE A 128 -0.85 -13.04 -3.90
N ASN A 129 -1.14 -11.81 -3.48
CA ASN A 129 -0.68 -11.30 -2.19
C ASN A 129 -1.26 -12.09 -0.99
N PHE A 130 -2.52 -12.52 -1.07
CA PHE A 130 -3.12 -13.37 -0.06
C PHE A 130 -2.44 -14.75 0.02
N ASP A 131 -2.27 -15.41 -1.12
CA ASP A 131 -1.63 -16.72 -1.21
C ASP A 131 -0.18 -16.66 -0.71
N LYS A 132 0.59 -15.63 -1.11
CA LYS A 132 1.95 -15.38 -0.61
C LYS A 132 1.97 -15.28 0.91
N LYS A 133 1.10 -14.47 1.52
CA LYS A 133 1.00 -14.36 2.99
C LYS A 133 0.68 -15.69 3.67
N LEU A 134 -0.09 -16.58 3.04
CA LEU A 134 -0.34 -17.92 3.59
C LEU A 134 0.92 -18.80 3.53
N MET A 135 1.60 -18.80 2.39
CA MET A 135 2.86 -19.54 2.20
C MET A 135 3.95 -19.08 3.19
N GLU A 136 4.11 -17.77 3.36
CA GLU A 136 5.08 -17.18 4.31
C GLU A 136 4.81 -17.65 5.76
N ARG A 137 3.54 -17.66 6.19
CA ARG A 137 3.15 -18.14 7.52
C ARG A 137 3.41 -19.63 7.69
N GLU A 138 3.07 -20.43 6.68
CA GLU A 138 3.34 -21.87 6.68
C GLU A 138 4.83 -22.15 6.82
N MET A 139 5.65 -21.41 6.09
CA MET A 139 7.10 -21.56 6.11
C MET A 139 7.71 -21.18 7.46
N VAL A 140 7.31 -20.04 8.03
CA VAL A 140 7.77 -19.59 9.36
C VAL A 140 7.43 -20.61 10.46
N LEU A 141 6.34 -21.36 10.30
CA LEU A 141 5.96 -22.42 11.26
C LEU A 141 6.73 -23.73 11.06
N ARG A 142 7.15 -24.04 9.83
CA ARG A 142 7.81 -25.31 9.49
C ARG A 142 9.32 -25.27 9.62
N GLU A 143 9.93 -24.15 9.26
CA GLU A 143 11.38 -24.03 9.18
C GLU A 143 12.00 -23.60 10.51
N ASN A 144 13.15 -24.17 10.85
CA ASN A 144 13.85 -23.86 12.09
C ASN A 144 14.84 -22.68 11.94
N ASN A 145 14.41 -21.60 11.28
CA ASN A 145 15.19 -20.36 11.20
C ASN A 145 14.58 -19.31 12.15
N LYS A 146 14.94 -19.39 13.44
CA LYS A 146 14.36 -18.56 14.49
C LYS A 146 14.59 -17.07 14.27
N GLU A 147 15.73 -16.69 13.70
CA GLU A 147 16.11 -15.29 13.53
C GLU A 147 15.23 -14.61 12.48
N LEU A 148 15.20 -15.15 11.25
CA LEU A 148 14.35 -14.64 10.17
C LEU A 148 12.87 -14.73 10.51
N SER A 149 12.46 -15.79 11.21
CA SER A 149 11.07 -15.96 11.67
C SER A 149 10.65 -14.86 12.65
N LEU A 150 11.50 -14.50 13.61
CA LEU A 150 11.20 -13.45 14.57
C LEU A 150 11.10 -12.08 13.89
N ASP A 151 12.00 -11.78 12.96
CA ASP A 151 11.97 -10.52 12.22
C ASP A 151 10.73 -10.45 11.32
N TYR A 152 10.38 -11.52 10.61
CA TYR A 152 9.13 -11.58 9.85
C TYR A 152 7.90 -11.33 10.74
N ILE A 153 7.83 -11.93 11.93
CA ILE A 153 6.73 -11.71 12.87
C ILE A 153 6.66 -10.24 13.31
N LYS A 154 7.80 -9.58 13.57
CA LYS A 154 7.83 -8.14 13.89
C LYS A 154 7.32 -7.31 12.72
N TRP A 155 7.78 -7.61 11.50
CA TRP A 155 7.36 -6.92 10.29
C TRP A 155 5.86 -7.07 10.02
N VAL A 156 5.29 -8.27 10.16
CA VAL A 156 3.84 -8.50 10.05
C VAL A 156 3.05 -7.74 11.11
N LYS A 157 3.54 -7.69 12.35
CA LYS A 157 2.90 -6.89 13.42
C LYS A 157 2.95 -5.40 13.12
N TRP A 158 4.08 -4.91 12.61
CA TRP A 158 4.27 -3.52 12.24
C TRP A 158 3.33 -3.10 11.12
N ASN A 159 3.25 -3.88 10.03
CA ASN A 159 2.32 -3.60 8.94
C ASN A 159 0.86 -3.65 9.39
N ASN A 160 0.51 -4.58 10.27
CA ASN A 160 -0.84 -4.61 10.83
C ASN A 160 -1.18 -3.35 11.63
N TYR A 161 -0.22 -2.87 12.42
CA TYR A 161 -0.35 -1.64 13.19
C TYR A 161 -0.48 -0.42 12.27
N ARG A 162 0.39 -0.26 11.27
CA ARG A 162 0.30 0.83 10.27
C ARG A 162 -1.05 0.86 9.59
N GLU A 163 -1.50 -0.28 9.06
CA GLU A 163 -2.80 -0.38 8.40
C GLU A 163 -3.98 0.02 9.31
N ASN A 164 -3.94 -0.33 10.60
CA ASN A 164 -4.97 0.12 11.56
C ASN A 164 -4.90 1.63 11.79
N GLN A 165 -3.70 2.19 11.92
CA GLN A 165 -3.49 3.63 12.10
C GLN A 165 -3.95 4.42 10.88
N TRP A 166 -3.69 3.95 9.66
CA TRP A 166 -4.18 4.60 8.44
C TRP A 166 -5.70 4.70 8.43
N ILE A 167 -6.39 3.61 8.80
CA ILE A 167 -7.84 3.60 8.89
C ILE A 167 -8.33 4.60 9.94
N GLU A 168 -7.77 4.56 11.15
CA GLU A 168 -8.13 5.46 12.25
C GLU A 168 -7.98 6.93 11.85
N LEU A 169 -6.79 7.33 11.37
CA LEU A 169 -6.49 8.70 10.98
C LEU A 169 -7.36 9.22 9.84
N ILE A 170 -7.68 8.36 8.85
CA ILE A 170 -8.56 8.74 7.74
C ILE A 170 -9.99 8.96 8.22
N HIS A 171 -10.49 8.12 9.12
CA HIS A 171 -11.82 8.28 9.71
C HIS A 171 -11.88 9.54 10.59
N GLU A 172 -10.89 9.77 11.45
CA GLU A 172 -10.78 10.99 12.26
C GLU A 172 -10.79 12.24 11.37
N TYR A 173 -9.94 12.27 10.34
CA TYR A 173 -9.92 13.37 9.38
C TYR A 173 -11.29 13.60 8.73
N PHE A 174 -11.97 12.52 8.33
CA PHE A 174 -13.32 12.60 7.76
C PHE A 174 -14.35 13.15 8.74
N TYR A 175 -14.25 12.83 10.04
CA TYR A 175 -15.16 13.36 11.05
C TYR A 175 -15.03 14.88 11.20
N GLU A 176 -13.80 15.39 11.19
CA GLU A 176 -13.50 16.81 11.40
C GLU A 176 -13.70 17.68 10.15
N ASN A 177 -13.25 17.21 8.99
CA ASN A 177 -13.13 18.05 7.80
C ASN A 177 -14.25 17.83 6.79
N LYS A 178 -14.79 16.61 6.74
CA LYS A 178 -15.66 16.09 5.68
C LYS A 178 -15.03 16.20 4.28
N PHE A 179 -15.28 15.20 3.45
CA PHE A 179 -14.91 15.20 2.03
C PHE A 179 -15.85 14.28 1.26
N ASN A 180 -15.98 14.47 -0.05
CA ASN A 180 -16.78 13.56 -0.87
C ASN A 180 -15.94 12.43 -1.48
N SER A 181 -14.73 12.74 -1.93
CA SER A 181 -13.84 11.80 -2.60
C SER A 181 -12.41 11.96 -2.09
N ALA A 182 -11.80 10.85 -1.70
CA ALA A 182 -10.39 10.79 -1.35
C ALA A 182 -9.72 9.59 -2.01
N VAL A 183 -8.40 9.65 -2.13
CA VAL A 183 -7.54 8.54 -2.54
C VAL A 183 -6.60 8.21 -1.39
N LEU A 184 -6.43 6.93 -1.09
CA LEU A 184 -5.32 6.43 -0.27
C LEU A 184 -4.33 5.72 -1.21
N MET A 185 -3.10 6.22 -1.29
CA MET A 185 -2.01 5.53 -2.01
C MET A 185 -1.19 4.70 -1.02
N VAL A 186 -1.11 3.39 -1.26
CA VAL A 186 -0.39 2.42 -0.42
C VAL A 186 0.28 1.37 -1.30
N GLY A 187 1.38 0.77 -0.83
CA GLY A 187 1.96 -0.39 -1.50
C GLY A 187 0.92 -1.50 -1.73
N SER A 188 0.88 -2.10 -2.93
CA SER A 188 -0.20 -3.02 -3.31
C SER A 188 -0.36 -4.25 -2.37
N ALA A 189 0.70 -4.65 -1.67
CA ALA A 189 0.68 -5.72 -0.67
C ALA A 189 -0.20 -5.44 0.56
N HIS A 190 -0.50 -4.16 0.84
CA HIS A 190 -1.37 -3.74 1.95
C HIS A 190 -2.86 -3.85 1.63
N ARG A 191 -3.24 -3.86 0.35
CA ARG A 191 -4.66 -3.82 -0.08
C ARG A 191 -5.52 -4.91 0.56
N VAL A 192 -5.03 -6.14 0.58
CA VAL A 192 -5.76 -7.29 1.17
C VAL A 192 -5.96 -7.12 2.68
N GLY A 193 -4.94 -6.63 3.39
CA GLY A 193 -5.01 -6.40 4.83
C GLY A 193 -6.04 -5.33 5.18
N LEU A 194 -5.99 -4.20 4.43
CA LEU A 194 -6.96 -3.13 4.54
C LEU A 194 -8.38 -3.59 4.20
N LEU A 195 -8.56 -4.32 3.10
CA LEU A 195 -9.87 -4.83 2.68
C LEU A 195 -10.54 -5.63 3.80
N HIS A 196 -9.83 -6.59 4.40
CA HIS A 196 -10.37 -7.39 5.51
C HIS A 196 -10.73 -6.52 6.73
N LYS A 197 -9.86 -5.59 7.12
CA LYS A 197 -10.10 -4.69 8.27
C LYS A 197 -11.31 -3.80 8.05
N ILE A 198 -11.46 -3.24 6.84
CA ILE A 198 -12.62 -2.42 6.51
C ILE A 198 -13.90 -3.25 6.50
N MET A 199 -13.90 -4.46 5.93
CA MET A 199 -15.06 -5.34 5.98
C MET A 199 -15.48 -5.67 7.43
N GLU A 200 -14.52 -5.88 8.33
CA GLU A 200 -14.81 -6.09 9.74
C GLU A 200 -15.41 -4.85 10.43
N LEU A 201 -14.96 -3.64 10.05
CA LEU A 201 -15.50 -2.39 10.58
C LEU A 201 -16.93 -2.12 10.06
N GLU A 202 -17.17 -2.29 8.76
CA GLU A 202 -18.50 -2.14 8.15
C GLU A 202 -19.53 -3.13 8.71
N PHE A 203 -19.08 -4.33 9.10
CA PHE A 203 -19.92 -5.29 9.80
C PHE A 203 -20.28 -4.85 11.24
N LYS A 204 -19.37 -4.13 11.91
CA LYS A 204 -19.51 -3.73 13.32
C LYS A 204 -20.25 -2.38 13.51
N ASP A 205 -20.20 -1.45 12.55
CA ASP A 205 -20.98 -0.21 12.61
C ASP A 205 -21.14 0.48 11.23
N LYS A 206 -22.18 1.32 11.10
CA LYS A 206 -22.56 2.07 9.88
C LYS A 206 -21.62 3.25 9.62
N SER A 207 -20.41 2.96 9.17
CA SER A 207 -19.51 3.94 8.58
C SER A 207 -20.21 4.79 7.51
N HIS A 208 -20.19 6.12 7.65
CA HIS A 208 -20.60 7.05 6.58
C HIS A 208 -19.55 7.18 5.46
N LEU A 209 -18.41 6.50 5.62
CA LEU A 209 -17.27 6.49 4.72
C LEU A 209 -17.14 5.12 4.04
N THR A 210 -17.33 5.08 2.73
CA THR A 210 -17.19 3.86 1.93
C THR A 210 -15.75 3.72 1.43
N TRP A 211 -15.23 2.50 1.41
CA TRP A 211 -13.91 2.20 0.85
C TRP A 211 -14.05 1.43 -0.47
N ASN A 212 -13.47 1.96 -1.53
CA ASN A 212 -13.50 1.36 -2.86
C ASN A 212 -12.13 0.82 -3.25
N PHE A 213 -12.02 -0.51 -3.30
CA PHE A 213 -10.82 -1.23 -3.73
C PHE A 213 -10.82 -1.57 -5.23
N ASN A 214 -11.94 -1.38 -5.93
CA ASN A 214 -12.19 -1.89 -7.28
C ASN A 214 -12.23 -0.78 -8.36
N TYR A 215 -11.76 0.43 -8.07
CA TYR A 215 -11.85 1.57 -9.01
C TYR A 215 -11.23 1.26 -10.39
N LEU A 216 -10.10 0.55 -10.42
CA LEU A 216 -9.40 0.15 -11.65
C LEU A 216 -9.76 -1.27 -12.13
N SER A 217 -10.65 -1.99 -11.44
CA SER A 217 -10.99 -3.39 -11.73
C SER A 217 -12.16 -3.58 -12.71
N ASN A 218 -12.49 -2.55 -13.50
CA ASN A 218 -13.59 -2.61 -14.50
C ASN A 218 -13.15 -3.24 -15.81
#